data_AF-A0A3A5V2Q5-F1
#
_entry.id   AF-A0A3A5V2Q5-F1
#
_cell.length_a   1.000
_cell.length_b   1.000
_cell.length_c   1.000
_cell.angle_alpha   90.00
_cell.angle_beta   90.00
_cell.angle_gamma   90.00
#
_symmetry.space_group_name_H-M   'P 1'
#
loop_
_entity.id
_entity.type
_entity.pdbx_description
1 polymer ?
#
loop_
_entity_poly.entity_id
_entity_poly.type
_entity_poly.pdbx_seq_one_letter_code
_entity_poly.pdbx_strand_id
1 'polypeptide(L)'
;MGLRDWFTSKPPQSVVKADSTSSSEALADDKEAFAKVRAAKATEALSLFDEDDPLPVADSPVVAPYDASEADTDELFTEGSESFTNADELEIDDVGELEDPYLSAIVEGDVPETVVFDDEEKGRSV
;
A
#
# COMPACT_ATOMS: atom_id res chain seq x y z
N MET A 1 -23.48 22.73 0.37
CA MET A 1 -22.23 23.47 0.14
C MET A 1 -21.17 22.44 -0.22
N GLY A 2 -20.74 22.43 -1.48
CA GLY A 2 -19.91 21.35 -2.02
C GLY A 2 -18.41 21.62 -1.86
N LEU A 3 -17.58 20.61 -2.11
CA LEU A 3 -16.10 20.74 -2.13
C LEU A 3 -15.61 21.85 -3.08
N ARG A 4 -16.39 22.16 -4.12
CA ARG A 4 -16.16 23.29 -5.03
C ARG A 4 -16.28 24.65 -4.33
N ASP A 5 -17.21 24.80 -3.38
CA ASP A 5 -17.35 26.04 -2.59
C ASP A 5 -16.15 26.23 -1.67
N TRP A 6 -15.65 25.15 -1.06
CA TRP A 6 -14.48 25.18 -0.18
C TRP A 6 -13.21 25.64 -0.90
N PHE A 7 -12.98 25.16 -2.13
CA PHE A 7 -11.82 25.54 -2.93
C PHE A 7 -11.81 27.02 -3.35
N THR A 8 -12.99 27.62 -3.51
CA THR A 8 -13.13 29.02 -3.92
C THR A 8 -13.29 29.99 -2.75
N SER A 9 -13.43 29.47 -1.53
CA SER A 9 -13.63 30.31 -0.34
C SER A 9 -12.30 31.00 0.02
N LYS A 10 -12.24 32.32 -0.15
CA LYS A 10 -11.11 33.12 0.29
C LYS A 10 -11.14 33.22 1.83
N PRO A 11 -10.04 32.93 2.53
CA PRO A 11 -9.98 33.11 3.97
C PRO A 11 -10.11 34.61 4.33
N PRO A 12 -10.80 34.96 5.42
CA PRO A 12 -10.94 36.34 5.84
C PRO A 12 -9.56 36.91 6.21
N GLN A 13 -9.20 38.00 5.53
CA GLN A 13 -7.95 38.73 5.74
C GLN A 13 -7.99 39.34 7.15
N SER A 14 -7.27 38.75 8.10
CA SER A 14 -7.16 39.33 9.45
C SER A 14 -6.27 40.58 9.37
N VAL A 15 -6.83 41.70 9.78
CA VAL A 15 -6.09 42.96 9.90
C VAL A 15 -5.23 42.86 11.16
N VAL A 16 -3.98 42.43 10.99
CA VAL A 16 -3.00 42.40 12.08
C VAL A 16 -2.56 43.84 12.36
N LYS A 17 -2.96 44.36 13.53
CA LYS A 17 -2.46 45.62 14.07
C LYS A 17 -1.04 45.38 14.58
N ALA A 18 -0.06 45.95 13.89
CA ALA A 18 1.36 45.79 14.22
C ALA A 18 1.75 46.70 15.39
N ASP A 19 2.25 46.10 16.47
CA ASP A 19 3.07 46.75 17.48
C ASP A 19 4.53 46.35 17.15
N SER A 20 5.24 47.20 16.40
CA SER A 20 6.33 46.75 15.49
C SER A 20 7.75 47.03 15.98
N THR A 21 7.97 47.43 17.23
CA THR A 21 9.32 47.82 17.69
C THR A 21 9.93 46.94 18.77
N SER A 22 9.15 46.10 19.47
CA SER A 22 9.68 45.19 20.50
C SER A 22 9.96 43.77 20.02
N SER A 23 9.33 43.29 18.94
CA SER A 23 9.54 41.90 18.46
C SER A 23 10.70 41.76 17.47
N SER A 24 11.20 42.85 16.90
CA SER A 24 12.22 42.79 15.85
C SER A 24 13.61 42.36 16.34
N GLU A 25 14.01 42.75 17.56
CA GLU A 25 15.30 42.33 18.16
C GLU A 25 15.26 40.88 18.63
N ALA A 26 14.19 40.47 19.30
CA ALA A 26 13.99 39.07 19.71
C ALA A 26 13.95 38.11 18.50
N LEU A 27 13.32 38.53 17.39
CA LEU A 27 13.29 37.75 16.14
C LEU A 27 14.64 37.73 15.40
N ALA A 28 15.53 38.70 15.64
CA ALA A 28 16.87 38.72 15.07
C ALA A 28 17.80 37.75 15.82
N ASP A 29 17.75 37.77 17.15
CA ASP A 29 18.49 36.84 18.01
C ASP A 29 18.02 35.39 17.78
N ASP A 30 16.72 35.17 17.61
CA ASP A 30 16.18 33.85 17.26
C ASP A 30 16.68 33.38 15.90
N LYS A 31 16.75 34.26 14.89
CA LYS A 31 17.26 33.88 13.55
C LYS A 31 18.72 33.44 13.61
N GLU A 32 19.55 34.10 14.42
CA GLU A 32 20.94 33.69 14.62
C GLU A 32 21.05 32.35 15.36
N ALA A 33 20.22 32.13 16.38
CA ALA A 33 20.14 30.85 17.08
C ALA A 33 19.67 29.71 16.16
N PHE A 34 18.63 29.95 15.36
CA PHE A 34 18.15 29.00 14.35
C PHE A 34 19.19 28.71 13.27
N ALA A 35 19.95 29.72 12.83
CA ALA A 35 21.03 29.53 11.85
C ALA A 35 22.14 28.63 12.41
N LYS A 36 22.53 28.82 13.67
CA LYS A 36 23.53 27.96 14.36
C LYS A 36 23.04 26.52 14.48
N VAL A 37 21.79 26.30 14.88
CA VAL A 37 21.21 24.96 14.98
C VAL A 37 21.12 24.29 13.61
N ARG A 38 20.74 25.03 12.57
CA ARG A 38 20.66 24.51 11.21
C ARG A 38 22.04 24.13 10.66
N ALA A 39 23.06 24.93 10.93
CA ALA A 39 24.43 24.62 10.53
C ALA A 39 24.94 23.35 11.23
N ALA A 40 24.72 23.23 12.54
CA ALA A 40 25.12 22.04 13.30
C ALA A 40 24.42 20.76 12.81
N LYS A 41 23.11 20.83 12.54
CA LYS A 41 22.36 19.69 11.99
C LYS A 41 22.76 19.35 10.56
N ALA A 42 23.13 20.34 9.74
CA ALA A 42 23.61 20.10 8.39
C ALA A 42 24.95 19.35 8.39
N THR A 43 25.87 19.71 9.29
CA THR A 43 27.15 19.00 9.43
C THR A 43 26.98 17.58 9.96
N GLU A 44 26.06 17.38 10.90
CA GLU A 44 25.73 16.05 11.42
C GLU A 44 25.10 15.17 10.34
N ALA A 45 24.16 15.72 9.55
CA ALA A 45 23.54 15.00 8.45
C ALA A 45 24.56 14.61 7.37
N LEU A 46 25.47 15.51 6.99
CA LEU A 46 26.51 15.20 6.01
C LEU A 46 27.44 14.08 6.50
N SER A 47 27.78 14.07 7.79
CA SER A 47 28.58 12.99 8.38
C SER A 47 27.90 11.61 8.34
N LEU A 48 26.56 11.56 8.22
CA LEU A 48 25.80 10.30 8.12
C LEU A 48 25.82 9.71 6.70
N PHE A 49 26.08 10.55 5.69
CA PHE A 49 26.16 10.13 4.28
C PHE A 49 27.60 9.90 3.79
N ASP A 50 28.61 10.23 4.61
CA ASP A 50 30.04 9.95 4.33
C ASP A 50 30.43 8.49 4.70
N GLU A 51 29.50 7.68 5.18
CA GLU A 51 29.71 6.23 5.27
C GLU A 51 29.75 5.69 3.83
N ASP A 52 30.93 5.24 3.39
CA ASP A 52 31.20 4.75 2.04
C ASP A 52 30.09 3.78 1.61
N ASP A 53 29.11 4.27 0.85
CA ASP A 53 28.05 3.45 0.26
C ASP A 53 28.77 2.43 -0.62
N PRO A 54 28.78 1.13 -0.25
CA PRO A 54 29.63 0.17 -0.91
C PRO A 54 29.28 0.17 -2.39
N LEU A 55 30.25 0.55 -3.22
CA LEU A 55 30.08 0.55 -4.67
C LEU A 55 29.43 -0.77 -5.07
N PRO A 56 28.37 -0.77 -5.89
CA PRO A 56 27.68 -1.99 -6.26
C PRO A 56 28.72 -2.94 -6.84
N VAL A 57 28.98 -4.02 -6.10
CA VAL A 57 29.87 -5.08 -6.56
C VAL A 57 29.22 -5.63 -7.82
N ALA A 58 29.92 -5.54 -8.95
CA ALA A 58 29.41 -6.06 -10.20
C ALA A 58 28.95 -7.51 -9.98
N ASP A 59 27.68 -7.79 -10.22
CA ASP A 59 27.12 -9.13 -10.09
C ASP A 59 27.94 -10.06 -10.96
N SER A 60 28.75 -10.89 -10.33
CA SER A 60 29.42 -11.97 -11.04
C SER A 60 28.32 -12.95 -11.48
N PRO A 61 28.31 -13.40 -12.74
CA PRO A 61 27.30 -14.32 -13.19
C PRO A 61 27.42 -15.62 -12.39
N VAL A 62 26.49 -15.84 -11.47
CA VAL A 62 26.37 -17.07 -10.71
C VAL A 62 25.67 -18.08 -11.61
N VAL A 63 26.36 -19.17 -11.94
CA VAL A 63 25.78 -20.26 -12.72
C VAL A 63 24.66 -20.90 -11.89
N ALA A 64 23.43 -20.83 -12.39
CA ALA A 64 22.30 -21.48 -11.76
C ALA A 64 22.45 -23.01 -11.86
N PRO A 65 22.13 -23.79 -10.80
CA PRO A 65 22.20 -25.25 -10.83
C PRO A 65 21.38 -25.91 -11.96
N TYR A 66 20.40 -25.19 -12.51
CA TYR A 66 19.56 -25.60 -13.63
C TYR A 66 19.49 -24.47 -14.65
N ASP A 67 20.61 -24.16 -15.30
CA ASP A 67 20.64 -23.24 -16.43
C ASP A 67 20.18 -23.96 -17.70
N ALA A 68 18.97 -23.65 -18.16
CA ALA A 68 18.38 -24.22 -19.37
C ALA A 68 18.71 -23.41 -20.64
N SER A 69 19.60 -22.42 -20.57
CA SER A 69 19.99 -21.62 -21.74
C SER A 69 20.67 -22.43 -22.85
N GLU A 70 21.29 -23.57 -22.50
CA GLU A 70 21.88 -24.52 -23.43
C GLU A 70 20.99 -25.76 -23.69
N ALA A 71 19.75 -25.77 -23.20
CA ALA A 71 18.85 -26.89 -23.43
C ALA A 71 18.45 -26.96 -24.91
N ASP A 72 18.53 -28.16 -25.49
CA ASP A 72 18.12 -28.40 -26.86
C ASP A 72 16.58 -28.28 -26.97
N THR A 73 16.13 -27.30 -27.76
CA THR A 73 14.70 -27.06 -27.98
C THR A 73 14.16 -27.81 -29.20
N ASP A 74 15.02 -28.45 -29.99
CA ASP A 74 14.61 -29.13 -31.22
C ASP A 74 13.68 -30.32 -30.91
N GLU A 75 13.86 -30.97 -29.75
CA GLU A 75 12.98 -32.03 -29.23
C GLU A 75 11.58 -31.53 -28.83
N LEU A 76 11.38 -30.24 -28.54
CA LEU A 76 10.05 -29.68 -28.26
C LEU A 76 9.17 -29.59 -29.51
N PHE A 77 9.80 -29.51 -30.69
CA PHE A 77 9.11 -29.40 -31.97
C PHE A 77 8.94 -30.75 -32.67
N THR A 78 9.65 -31.79 -32.22
CA THR A 78 9.30 -33.14 -32.61
C THR A 78 7.98 -33.49 -31.92
N GLU A 79 6.90 -33.55 -32.71
CA GLU A 79 5.60 -34.04 -32.28
C GLU A 79 5.77 -35.47 -31.76
N GLY A 80 5.99 -35.58 -30.45
CA GLY A 80 6.11 -36.84 -29.76
C GLY A 80 4.82 -37.63 -29.96
N SER A 81 4.86 -38.63 -30.83
CA SER A 81 3.84 -39.69 -30.91
C SER A 81 3.77 -40.56 -29.64
N GLU A 82 4.48 -40.16 -28.58
CA GLU A 82 4.46 -40.79 -27.27
C GLU A 82 3.24 -40.28 -26.50
N SER A 83 2.08 -40.83 -26.85
CA SER A 83 0.88 -40.76 -26.03
C SER A 83 1.16 -41.46 -24.70
N PHE A 84 1.53 -40.68 -23.67
CA PHE A 84 1.55 -41.08 -22.26
C PHE A 84 0.13 -41.24 -21.68
N THR A 85 -0.80 -41.78 -22.46
CA THR A 85 -2.10 -42.21 -21.95
C THR A 85 -1.85 -43.44 -21.09
N ASN A 86 -1.75 -43.24 -19.77
CA ASN A 86 -1.72 -44.33 -18.81
C ASN A 86 -2.90 -45.26 -19.08
N ALA A 87 -2.68 -46.57 -19.04
CA ALA A 87 -3.71 -47.56 -19.36
C ALA A 87 -4.97 -47.49 -18.46
N ASP A 88 -4.90 -46.76 -17.35
CA ASP A 88 -5.99 -46.50 -16.41
C ASP A 88 -6.40 -45.01 -16.44
N GLU A 89 -6.93 -44.55 -17.57
CA GLU A 89 -7.66 -43.27 -17.58
C GLU A 89 -8.91 -43.43 -16.69
N LEU A 90 -8.95 -42.68 -15.58
CA LEU A 90 -10.13 -42.61 -14.74
C LEU A 90 -11.14 -41.65 -15.39
N GLU A 91 -12.36 -42.14 -15.62
CA GLU A 91 -13.51 -41.32 -15.97
C GLU A 91 -13.82 -40.40 -14.77
N ILE A 92 -13.74 -39.08 -14.98
CA ILE A 92 -14.08 -38.08 -13.97
C ILE A 92 -15.50 -37.63 -14.27
N ASP A 93 -16.42 -37.91 -13.34
CA ASP A 93 -17.80 -37.45 -13.44
C ASP A 93 -17.87 -35.91 -13.39
N ASP A 94 -18.84 -35.33 -14.11
CA ASP A 94 -19.08 -33.89 -14.08
C ASP A 94 -19.53 -33.48 -12.67
N VAL A 95 -18.86 -32.49 -12.09
CA VAL A 95 -19.19 -31.92 -10.78
C VAL A 95 -20.62 -31.38 -10.76
N GLY A 96 -21.17 -30.99 -11.91
CA GLY A 96 -22.57 -30.56 -12.03
C GLY A 96 -23.61 -31.67 -11.83
N GLU A 97 -23.22 -32.95 -11.94
CA GLU A 97 -24.08 -34.11 -11.68
C GLU A 97 -24.04 -34.53 -10.20
N LEU A 98 -23.06 -34.05 -9.44
CA LEU A 98 -22.96 -34.30 -8.01
C LEU A 98 -23.98 -33.44 -7.24
N GLU A 99 -24.67 -34.05 -6.28
CA GLU A 99 -25.59 -33.33 -5.41
C GLU A 99 -24.83 -32.32 -4.53
N ASP A 100 -25.28 -31.05 -4.54
CA ASP A 100 -24.63 -29.99 -3.77
C ASP A 100 -24.79 -30.25 -2.25
N PRO A 101 -23.68 -30.47 -1.52
CA PRO A 101 -23.74 -30.78 -0.09
C PRO A 101 -24.37 -29.67 0.75
N TYR A 102 -24.35 -28.42 0.27
CA TYR A 102 -24.95 -27.29 0.97
C TYR A 102 -26.48 -27.26 0.87
N LEU A 103 -27.10 -27.98 -0.07
CA LEU A 103 -28.57 -28.08 -0.15
C LEU A 103 -29.17 -28.78 1.06
N SER A 104 -28.45 -29.74 1.63
CA SER A 104 -28.84 -30.47 2.83
C SER A 104 -28.32 -29.85 4.13
N ALA A 105 -27.50 -28.80 4.03
CA ALA A 105 -26.87 -28.19 5.19
C ALA A 105 -27.88 -27.36 5.99
N ILE A 106 -28.01 -27.69 7.27
CA ILE A 106 -28.78 -26.91 8.23
C ILE A 106 -27.80 -26.03 9.00
N VAL A 107 -28.02 -24.72 9.00
CA VAL A 107 -27.26 -23.79 9.83
C VAL A 107 -27.81 -23.86 11.25
N GLU A 108 -27.04 -24.43 12.18
CA GLU A 108 -27.36 -24.44 13.60
C GLU A 108 -26.76 -23.19 14.27
N GLY A 109 -27.61 -22.28 14.73
CA GLY A 109 -27.19 -21.04 15.38
C GLY A 109 -28.27 -19.98 15.41
N ASP A 110 -28.05 -18.91 16.18
CA ASP A 110 -28.98 -17.78 16.25
C ASP A 110 -28.79 -16.89 15.01
N VAL A 111 -29.84 -16.73 14.20
CA VAL A 111 -29.80 -15.87 13.02
C VAL A 111 -29.96 -14.42 13.52
N PRO A 112 -28.97 -13.53 13.30
CA PRO A 112 -29.07 -12.17 13.80
C PRO A 112 -30.24 -11.45 13.12
N GLU A 113 -31.21 -11.04 13.93
CA GLU A 113 -32.32 -10.20 13.48
C GLU A 113 -31.85 -8.75 13.39
N THR A 114 -32.20 -8.07 12.30
CA THR A 114 -31.89 -6.65 12.13
C THR A 114 -32.76 -5.82 13.08
N VAL A 115 -32.15 -5.11 14.01
CA VAL A 115 -32.84 -4.14 14.87
C VAL A 115 -33.31 -2.96 14.03
N VAL A 116 -34.63 -2.78 13.90
CA VAL A 116 -35.23 -1.58 13.30
C VAL A 116 -35.33 -0.52 14.38
N PHE A 117 -34.66 0.61 14.20
CA PHE A 117 -34.82 1.77 15.08
C PHE A 117 -36.07 2.56 14.65
N ASP A 118 -37.04 2.70 15.53
CA ASP A 118 -38.15 3.64 15.32
C ASP A 118 -37.60 5.07 15.35
N ASP A 119 -37.80 5.81 14.26
CA ASP A 119 -37.30 7.18 14.03
C ASP A 119 -37.90 8.25 14.98
N GLU A 120 -38.64 7.86 16.03
CA GLU A 120 -39.29 8.78 16.97
C GLU A 120 -38.32 9.54 17.89
N GLU A 121 -37.05 9.12 18.01
CA GLU A 121 -36.04 9.88 18.80
C GLU A 121 -35.45 11.11 18.08
N LYS A 122 -35.72 11.32 16.78
CA LYS A 122 -35.24 12.52 16.04
C LYS A 122 -36.04 13.81 16.35
N GLY A 123 -37.01 13.77 17.27
CA GLY A 123 -37.89 14.89 17.58
C GLY A 123 -37.52 15.75 18.80
N ARG A 124 -36.46 15.45 19.55
CA ARG A 124 -36.15 16.15 20.81
C ARG A 124 -34.81 16.90 20.75
N SER A 125 -34.78 17.96 19.94
CA SER A 125 -33.84 19.07 20.16
C SER A 125 -34.32 19.91 21.36
N VAL A 126 -33.58 19.88 22.46
CA VAL A 126 -33.62 20.90 23.52
C VAL A 126 -32.24 21.54 23.59
#